data_AF-T1CA38-F1
#
_entry.id   AF-T1CA38-F1
#
_cell.length_a   1.000
_cell.length_b   1.000
_cell.length_c   1.000
_cell.angle_alpha   90.00
_cell.angle_beta   90.00
_cell.angle_gamma   90.00
#
_symmetry.space_group_name_H-M   'P 1'
#
loop_
_entity.id
_entity.type
_entity.pdbx_description
1 polymer ?
#
loop_
_entity_poly.entity_id
_entity_poly.type
_entity_poly.pdbx_seq_one_letter_code
_entity_poly.pdbx_strand_id
1 'polypeptide(L)'
;MRKRLELITGLVNDPKVLFLDEPTLGLDVQTREKMWEYIKNIRDTMGVTVILTTHYLEEADKLSDRICIIDHGKIISMGTPTELKSSLKGDVIIIETKGITSLNILGGFEGALETPKINGSEIRILVSDADTELPLLMNYMN
;
A
#
# COMPACT_ATOMS: atom_id res chain seq x y z
N MET A 1 -16.48 9.39 -17.04
CA MET A 1 -17.36 10.55 -16.70
C MET A 1 -18.26 10.30 -15.50
N ARG A 2 -18.91 9.12 -15.38
CA ARG A 2 -19.85 8.78 -14.28
C ARG A 2 -19.33 9.07 -12.85
N LYS A 3 -18.14 8.59 -12.49
CA LYS A 3 -17.56 8.80 -11.15
C LYS A 3 -17.39 10.28 -10.77
N ARG A 4 -17.07 11.15 -11.73
CA ARG A 4 -16.97 12.60 -11.49
C ARG A 4 -18.34 13.23 -11.21
N LEU A 5 -19.38 12.77 -11.90
CA LEU A 5 -20.74 13.22 -11.62
C LEU A 5 -21.17 12.81 -10.22
N GLU A 6 -20.89 11.56 -9.81
CA GLU A 6 -21.17 11.06 -8.46
C GLU A 6 -20.48 11.93 -7.39
N LEU A 7 -19.21 12.30 -7.61
CA LEU A 7 -18.49 13.22 -6.74
C LEU A 7 -19.19 14.59 -6.64
N ILE A 8 -19.55 15.19 -7.78
CA ILE A 8 -20.24 16.49 -7.83
C ILE A 8 -21.60 16.42 -7.13
N THR A 9 -22.36 15.34 -7.32
CA THR A 9 -23.66 15.16 -6.66
C THR A 9 -23.54 15.11 -5.14
N GLY A 10 -22.45 14.57 -4.62
CA GLY A 10 -22.16 14.57 -3.19
C GLY A 10 -21.92 15.96 -2.62
N LEU A 11 -21.47 16.92 -3.44
CA LEU A 11 -21.12 18.28 -3.01
C LEU A 11 -22.26 19.28 -3.08
N VAL A 12 -23.37 18.97 -3.76
CA VAL A 12 -24.47 19.92 -4.05
C VAL A 12 -25.03 20.60 -2.79
N ASN A 13 -25.01 19.92 -1.64
CA ASN A 13 -25.57 20.41 -0.39
C ASN A 13 -24.50 20.94 0.59
N ASP A 14 -23.32 21.34 0.10
CA ASP A 14 -22.20 21.84 0.91
C ASP A 14 -21.92 20.97 2.16
N PRO A 15 -21.64 19.67 1.97
CA PRO A 15 -21.50 18.74 3.09
C PRO A 15 -20.26 19.06 3.92
N LYS A 16 -20.35 18.89 5.25
CA LYS A 16 -19.17 18.91 6.12
C LYS A 16 -18.31 17.63 5.99
N VAL A 17 -18.95 16.52 5.61
CA VAL A 17 -18.32 15.21 5.48
C VAL A 17 -18.78 14.55 4.18
N LEU A 18 -17.84 14.09 3.37
CA LEU A 18 -18.06 13.40 2.11
C LEU A 18 -17.58 11.95 2.20
N PHE A 19 -18.46 10.99 1.92
CA PHE A 19 -18.15 9.57 1.88
C PHE A 19 -17.94 9.12 0.44
N LEU A 20 -16.82 8.46 0.15
CA LEU A 20 -16.47 7.96 -1.18
C LEU A 20 -16.15 6.48 -1.12
N ASP A 21 -17.02 5.65 -1.70
CA ASP A 21 -16.78 4.21 -1.78
C ASP A 21 -16.03 3.86 -3.06
N GLU A 22 -14.78 3.42 -2.94
CA GLU A 22 -13.92 3.00 -4.06
C GLU A 22 -13.94 4.01 -5.24
N PRO A 23 -13.50 5.27 -5.01
CA PRO A 23 -13.74 6.38 -5.94
C PRO A 23 -13.03 6.22 -7.28
N THR A 24 -11.93 5.47 -7.32
CA THR A 24 -11.11 5.27 -8.53
C THR A 24 -11.15 3.86 -9.09
N LEU A 25 -11.96 2.97 -8.52
CA LEU A 25 -12.15 1.62 -9.03
C LEU A 25 -12.65 1.64 -10.48
N GLY A 26 -11.95 0.87 -11.34
CA GLY A 26 -12.28 0.75 -12.77
C GLY A 26 -11.87 1.95 -13.63
N LEU A 27 -11.09 2.90 -13.09
CA LEU A 27 -10.52 4.01 -13.84
C LEU A 27 -9.12 3.67 -14.37
N ASP A 28 -8.81 4.14 -15.57
CA ASP A 28 -7.45 4.15 -16.08
C ASP A 28 -6.54 5.06 -15.23
N VAL A 29 -5.22 4.92 -15.39
CA VAL A 29 -4.21 5.65 -14.59
C VAL A 29 -4.41 7.16 -14.65
N GLN A 30 -4.61 7.73 -15.85
CA GLN A 30 -4.73 9.19 -16.00
C GLN A 30 -6.02 9.72 -15.37
N THR A 31 -7.13 9.00 -15.51
CA THR A 31 -8.40 9.42 -14.92
C THR A 31 -8.38 9.31 -13.40
N ARG A 32 -7.69 8.30 -12.86
CA ARG A 32 -7.48 8.12 -11.41
C ARG A 32 -6.67 9.25 -10.81
N GLU A 33 -5.56 9.65 -11.44
CA GLU A 33 -4.76 10.80 -10.96
C GLU A 33 -5.57 12.09 -10.91
N LYS A 34 -6.36 12.37 -11.96
CA LYS A 34 -7.27 13.52 -11.97
C LYS A 34 -8.33 13.45 -10.87
N MET A 35 -8.83 12.25 -10.57
CA MET A 35 -9.79 12.06 -9.48
C MET A 35 -9.17 12.38 -8.13
N TRP A 36 -7.92 11.95 -7.90
CA TRP A 36 -7.17 12.28 -6.69
C TRP A 36 -6.99 13.79 -6.53
N GLU A 37 -6.65 14.50 -7.60
CA GLU A 37 -6.56 15.96 -7.59
C GLU A 37 -7.89 16.62 -7.19
N TYR A 38 -9.01 16.13 -7.73
CA TYR A 38 -10.32 16.67 -7.34
C TYR A 38 -10.64 16.44 -5.87
N ILE A 39 -10.37 15.25 -5.34
CA ILE A 39 -10.61 14.92 -3.92
C ILE A 39 -9.75 15.82 -3.02
N LYS A 40 -8.47 16.00 -3.35
CA LYS A 40 -7.58 16.93 -2.62
C LYS A 40 -8.10 18.36 -2.66
N ASN A 41 -8.48 18.84 -3.84
CA ASN A 41 -9.01 20.20 -3.99
C ASN A 41 -10.29 20.42 -3.18
N ILE A 42 -11.20 19.44 -3.15
CA ILE A 42 -12.41 19.50 -2.31
C ILE A 42 -12.05 19.67 -0.84
N ARG A 43 -11.14 18.84 -0.31
CA ARG A 43 -10.67 18.94 1.07
C ARG A 43 -10.03 20.30 1.34
N ASP A 44 -9.08 20.70 0.50
CA ASP A 44 -8.21 21.85 0.74
C ASP A 44 -8.92 23.20 0.53
N THR A 45 -9.83 23.29 -0.44
CA THR A 45 -10.51 24.56 -0.79
C THR A 45 -11.87 24.72 -0.12
N MET A 46 -12.61 23.63 0.08
CA MET A 46 -13.95 23.67 0.67
C MET A 46 -13.96 23.29 2.15
N GLY A 47 -12.84 22.81 2.71
CA GLY A 47 -12.76 22.40 4.12
C GLY A 47 -13.60 21.16 4.44
N VAL A 48 -13.93 20.35 3.44
CA VAL A 48 -14.76 19.15 3.58
C VAL A 48 -13.90 18.00 4.13
N THR A 49 -14.40 17.31 5.15
CA THR A 49 -13.76 16.06 5.61
C THR A 49 -14.11 14.94 4.66
N VAL A 50 -13.12 14.27 4.09
CA VAL A 50 -13.33 13.14 3.18
C VAL A 50 -13.05 11.83 3.89
N ILE A 51 -14.00 10.90 3.84
CA ILE A 51 -13.84 9.51 4.25
C ILE A 51 -13.95 8.66 2.99
N LEU A 52 -12.90 7.91 2.66
CA LEU A 52 -12.89 7.04 1.49
C LEU A 52 -12.51 5.61 1.86
N THR A 53 -13.05 4.67 1.10
CA THR A 53 -12.62 3.26 1.09
C THR A 53 -11.81 3.01 -0.17
N THR A 54 -10.76 2.21 -0.04
CA THR A 54 -9.95 1.78 -1.17
C THR A 54 -9.19 0.53 -0.82
N HIS A 55 -9.01 -0.33 -1.82
CA HIS A 55 -8.05 -1.43 -1.78
C HIS A 55 -6.72 -1.05 -2.46
N TYR A 56 -6.59 0.18 -2.97
CA TYR A 56 -5.35 0.70 -3.54
C TYR A 56 -4.53 1.45 -2.49
N LEU A 57 -3.40 0.87 -2.07
CA LEU A 57 -2.50 1.48 -1.09
C LEU A 57 -1.95 2.84 -1.55
N GLU A 58 -1.69 3.02 -2.85
CA GLU A 58 -1.23 4.30 -3.40
C GLU A 58 -2.28 5.42 -3.23
N GLU A 59 -3.56 5.09 -3.38
CA GLU A 59 -4.65 6.05 -3.17
C GLU A 59 -4.74 6.43 -1.69
N ALA A 60 -4.70 5.44 -0.80
CA ALA A 60 -4.71 5.66 0.64
C ALA A 60 -3.53 6.56 1.06
N ASP A 61 -2.33 6.30 0.54
CA ASP A 61 -1.12 7.07 0.82
C ASP A 61 -1.17 8.50 0.29
N LYS A 62 -1.71 8.71 -0.92
CA LYS A 62 -1.75 10.03 -1.57
C LYS A 62 -2.84 10.95 -1.02
N LEU A 63 -3.96 10.40 -0.56
CA LEU A 63 -5.16 11.17 -0.19
C LEU A 63 -5.41 11.31 1.31
N SER A 64 -4.92 10.37 2.12
CA SER A 64 -5.39 10.24 3.50
C SER A 64 -4.40 10.83 4.50
N ASP A 65 -4.89 11.68 5.39
CA ASP A 65 -4.11 12.13 6.56
C ASP A 65 -3.96 11.00 7.60
N ARG A 66 -4.94 10.09 7.63
CA ARG A 66 -4.96 8.88 8.47
C ARG A 66 -5.57 7.72 7.69
N ILE A 67 -5.01 6.53 7.87
CA ILE A 67 -5.47 5.29 7.27
C ILE A 67 -5.95 4.35 8.37
N CYS A 68 -7.06 3.66 8.11
CA CYS A 68 -7.61 2.59 8.92
C CYS A 68 -7.59 1.31 8.09
N ILE A 69 -6.82 0.31 8.53
CA ILE A 69 -6.76 -0.99 7.87
C ILE A 69 -7.79 -1.90 8.52
N ILE A 70 -8.72 -2.41 7.71
CA ILE A 70 -9.80 -3.30 8.14
C ILE A 70 -9.57 -4.68 7.55
N ASP A 71 -9.65 -5.70 8.39
CA ASP A 71 -9.63 -7.11 7.99
C ASP A 71 -10.72 -7.87 8.75
N HIS A 72 -11.48 -8.72 8.04
CA HIS A 72 -12.62 -9.47 8.58
C HIS A 72 -13.57 -8.65 9.49
N GLY A 73 -13.86 -7.40 9.11
CA GLY A 73 -14.76 -6.50 9.85
C GLY A 73 -14.16 -5.88 11.12
N LYS A 74 -12.85 -6.02 11.35
CA LYS A 74 -12.15 -5.45 12.49
C LYS A 74 -11.05 -4.51 12.03
N ILE A 75 -10.83 -3.43 12.78
CA ILE A 75 -9.69 -2.55 12.57
C ILE A 75 -8.45 -3.26 13.11
N ILE A 76 -7.49 -3.56 12.24
CA ILE A 76 -6.24 -4.23 12.61
C ILE A 76 -5.10 -3.24 12.81
N SER A 77 -5.16 -2.07 12.18
CA SER A 77 -4.18 -1.01 12.36
C SER A 77 -4.76 0.35 11.97
N MET A 78 -4.26 1.42 12.60
CA MET A 78 -4.67 2.78 12.30
C MET A 78 -3.54 3.75 12.62
N GLY A 79 -3.30 4.71 11.72
CA GLY A 79 -2.25 5.71 11.89
C GLY A 79 -2.14 6.61 10.67
N THR A 80 -1.17 7.52 10.68
CA THR A 80 -0.78 8.22 9.45
C THR A 80 -0.15 7.24 8.46
N PRO A 81 -0.12 7.54 7.15
CA PRO A 81 0.56 6.68 6.19
C PRO A 81 2.04 6.45 6.54
N THR A 82 2.72 7.48 7.08
CA THR A 82 4.11 7.37 7.55
C THR A 82 4.23 6.44 8.75
N GLU A 83 3.39 6.59 9.78
CA GLU A 83 3.42 5.72 10.97
C GLU A 83 3.18 4.26 10.59
N LEU A 84 2.22 3.99 9.71
CA LEU A 84 1.92 2.64 9.25
C LEU A 84 3.10 2.05 8.47
N LYS A 85 3.73 2.83 7.59
CA LYS A 85 4.93 2.40 6.87
C LYS A 85 6.10 2.16 7.81
N SER A 86 6.37 3.05 8.76
CA SER A 86 7.44 2.89 9.75
C SER A 86 7.21 1.75 10.75
N SER A 87 5.95 1.31 10.93
CA SER A 87 5.64 0.14 11.73
C SER A 87 6.07 -1.17 11.06
N LEU A 88 6.22 -1.16 9.72
CA LEU A 88 6.85 -2.25 8.98
C LEU A 88 8.35 -2.17 9.25
N LYS A 89 8.88 -3.19 9.92
CA LYS A 89 10.31 -3.26 10.22
C LYS A 89 11.03 -3.92 9.05
N GLY A 90 12.05 -3.24 8.53
CA GLY A 90 12.96 -3.80 7.55
C GLY A 90 12.47 -3.73 6.10
N ASP A 91 13.35 -4.12 5.20
CA ASP A 91 13.10 -4.19 3.76
C ASP A 91 12.73 -5.61 3.33
N VAL A 92 12.00 -5.73 2.22
CA VAL A 92 11.64 -7.03 1.65
C VAL A 92 12.48 -7.27 0.40
N ILE A 93 13.35 -8.29 0.44
CA ILE A 93 14.04 -8.80 -0.73
C ILE A 93 13.21 -9.94 -1.33
N ILE A 94 12.89 -9.82 -2.60
CA ILE A 94 12.14 -10.83 -3.37
C ILE A 94 13.06 -11.43 -4.42
N ILE A 95 13.21 -12.76 -4.40
CA ILE A 95 14.10 -13.48 -5.31
C ILE A 95 13.31 -14.56 -6.02
N GLU A 96 13.36 -14.53 -7.34
CA GLU A 96 12.81 -15.59 -8.18
C GLU A 96 13.95 -16.52 -8.63
N THR A 97 13.79 -17.82 -8.39
CA THR A 97 14.80 -18.83 -8.74
C THR A 97 14.21 -19.89 -9.67
N LYS A 98 15.06 -20.48 -10.52
CA LYS A 98 14.67 -21.57 -11.42
C LYS A 98 14.75 -22.97 -10.79
N GLY A 99 15.17 -23.10 -9.52
CA GLY A 99 15.49 -24.39 -8.92
C GLY A 99 15.24 -24.48 -7.40
N ILE A 100 14.67 -25.61 -6.98
CA ILE A 100 14.27 -25.89 -5.58
C ILE A 100 15.47 -25.87 -4.62
N THR A 101 16.67 -26.25 -5.07
CA THR A 101 17.87 -26.27 -4.23
C THR A 101 18.23 -24.87 -3.71
N SER A 102 18.08 -23.84 -4.55
CA SER A 102 18.36 -22.45 -4.18
C SER A 102 17.37 -21.93 -3.13
N LEU A 103 16.10 -22.38 -3.18
CA LEU A 103 15.07 -21.99 -2.21
C LEU A 103 15.37 -22.54 -0.81
N ASN A 104 15.85 -23.79 -0.71
CA ASN A 104 16.22 -24.38 0.58
C ASN A 104 17.44 -23.71 1.21
N ILE A 105 18.41 -23.28 0.40
CA ILE A 105 19.58 -22.53 0.87
C ILE A 105 19.09 -21.18 1.40
N LEU A 106 18.37 -20.40 0.58
CA LEU A 106 17.88 -19.07 0.94
C LEU A 106 16.91 -19.05 2.13
N GLY A 107 16.23 -20.17 2.41
CA GLY A 107 15.39 -20.34 3.60
C GLY A 107 16.16 -20.27 4.93
N GLY A 108 17.48 -20.46 4.92
CA GLY A 108 18.36 -20.42 6.08
C GLY A 108 19.22 -19.15 6.20
N PHE A 109 18.90 -18.09 5.45
CA PHE A 109 19.68 -16.85 5.49
C PHE A 109 19.61 -16.16 6.87
N GLU A 110 20.75 -16.03 7.56
CA GLU A 110 20.82 -15.50 8.94
C GLU A 110 20.43 -14.02 9.05
N GLY A 111 20.54 -13.24 7.97
CA GLY A 111 20.12 -11.83 7.95
C GLY A 111 18.59 -11.63 7.88
N ALA A 112 17.80 -12.70 7.84
CA ALA A 112 16.35 -12.61 7.82
C ALA A 112 15.77 -12.28 9.20
N LEU A 113 14.96 -11.23 9.28
CA LEU A 113 14.25 -10.81 10.49
C LEU A 113 13.09 -11.74 10.86
N GLU A 114 12.53 -12.44 9.88
CA GLU A 114 11.47 -13.44 10.02
C GLU A 114 11.78 -14.63 9.12
N THR A 115 11.08 -15.76 9.35
CA THR A 115 11.21 -16.93 8.48
C THR A 115 10.87 -16.56 7.02
N PRO A 116 11.80 -16.77 6.07
CA PRO A 116 11.55 -16.53 4.66
C PRO A 116 10.29 -17.24 4.17
N LYS A 117 9.44 -16.51 3.43
CA LYS A 117 8.20 -17.06 2.86
C LYS A 117 8.48 -17.54 1.45
N ILE A 118 8.26 -18.84 1.21
CA ILE A 118 8.48 -19.48 -0.09
C ILE A 118 7.13 -19.69 -0.78
N ASN A 119 6.97 -19.11 -1.98
CA ASN A 119 5.79 -19.22 -2.83
C ASN A 119 6.21 -19.69 -4.24
N GLY A 120 6.18 -21.00 -4.47
CA GLY A 120 6.59 -21.56 -5.76
C GLY A 120 8.07 -21.34 -6.05
N SER A 121 8.39 -20.56 -7.07
CA SER A 121 9.76 -20.15 -7.45
C SER A 121 10.25 -18.87 -6.75
N GLU A 122 9.38 -18.19 -6.02
CA GLU A 122 9.68 -16.92 -5.32
C GLU A 122 9.98 -17.18 -3.84
N ILE A 123 11.03 -16.55 -3.32
CA ILE A 123 11.27 -16.41 -1.89
C ILE A 123 11.23 -14.94 -1.49
N ARG A 124 10.50 -14.65 -0.41
CA ARG A 124 10.42 -13.33 0.23
C ARG A 124 11.15 -13.35 1.55
N ILE A 125 12.11 -12.46 1.69
CA ILE A 125 12.99 -12.36 2.86
C ILE A 125 12.84 -10.95 3.42
N LEU A 126 12.39 -10.86 4.67
CA LEU A 126 12.37 -9.61 5.41
C LEU A 126 13.75 -9.41 6.04
N VAL A 127 14.43 -8.32 5.74
CA VAL A 127 15.79 -8.00 6.20
C VAL A 127 15.80 -6.64 6.87
N SER A 128 16.83 -6.33 7.66
CA SER A 128 16.87 -5.03 8.36
C SER A 128 17.10 -3.83 7.43
N ASP A 129 17.96 -4.00 6.42
CA ASP A 129 18.31 -3.01 5.39
C ASP A 129 18.73 -3.76 4.12
N ALA A 130 18.00 -3.59 3.03
CA ALA A 130 18.24 -4.29 1.78
C ALA A 130 19.59 -3.92 1.13
N ASP A 131 20.07 -2.68 1.29
CA ASP A 131 21.32 -2.24 0.66
C ASP A 131 22.54 -2.96 1.26
N THR A 132 22.46 -3.31 2.55
CA THR A 132 23.53 -4.03 3.26
C THR A 132 23.40 -5.55 3.17
N GLU A 133 22.18 -6.07 3.18
CA GLU A 133 21.89 -7.51 3.26
C GLU A 133 21.85 -8.18 1.88
N LEU A 134 21.46 -7.46 0.82
CA LEU A 134 21.41 -8.00 -0.54
C LEU A 134 22.78 -8.51 -1.02
N PRO A 135 23.92 -7.79 -0.86
CA PRO A 135 25.23 -8.32 -1.24
C PRO A 135 25.63 -9.59 -0.48
N LEU A 136 25.31 -9.67 0.83
CA LEU A 136 25.60 -10.85 1.65
C LEU A 136 24.80 -12.06 1.14
N LEU A 137 23.53 -11.82 0.83
CA LEU A 137 22.66 -12.83 0.29
C LEU A 137 23.10 -13.31 -1.10
N MET A 138 23.57 -12.41 -1.96
CA MET A 138 24.15 -12.78 -3.26
C MET A 138 25.41 -13.64 -3.11
N ASN A 139 26.25 -13.36 -2.12
CA ASN A 139 27.41 -14.20 -1.80
C ASN A 139 27.00 -15.56 -1.24
N TYR A 140 25.91 -15.63 -0.48
CA TYR A 140 25.38 -16.86 0.10
C TYR A 140 24.80 -17.83 -0.95
N MET A 141 24.48 -17.34 -2.16
CA MET A 141 24.03 -18.16 -3.29
C MET A 141 25.17 -18.75 -4.14
N ASN A 142 26.40 -18.27 -3.98
CA ASN A 142 27.58 -18.75 -4.71
C ASN A 142 28.30 -19.87 -3.95
#